data_AF-A0A4U6UEZ6-F1
#
_entry.id   AF-A0A4U6UEZ6-F1
#
_cell.length_a   1.000
_cell.length_b   1.000
_cell.length_c   1.000
_cell.angle_alpha   90.00
_cell.angle_beta   90.00
_cell.angle_gamma   90.00
#
_symmetry.space_group_name_H-M   'P 1'
#
loop_
_entity.id
_entity.type
_entity.pdbx_description
1 polymer ?
#
loop_
_entity_poly.entity_id
_entity_poly.type
_entity_poly.pdbx_seq_one_letter_code
_entity_poly.pdbx_strand_id
1 'polypeptide(L)'
;MEGGMVLVNTFEENFGRSFDSSKGVWSKLSKTVAENLSRSVVSLSSYNEHEGKTRFFACSGVIIEWKGCSTILTSASLVRNRFDEKKIEENLKIDVLLPNKLRTEGTLEHYNLHYNVAIVSFKGFGDHSTANIHDRGAIRSSRVVAVGRCFESSMLMATGGICTSCLSRFDCDAIRYSTCI
;
A
#
# COMPACT_ATOMS: atom_id res chain seq x y z
N MET A 1 1.47 33.89 -0.28
CA MET A 1 1.37 33.19 -1.57
C MET A 1 1.41 31.71 -1.27
N GLU A 2 0.25 31.05 -1.27
CA GLU A 2 0.16 29.60 -1.11
C GLU A 2 0.68 28.95 -2.40
N GLY A 3 1.92 28.46 -2.37
CA GLY A 3 2.41 27.52 -3.36
C GLY A 3 1.69 26.20 -3.13
N GLY A 4 0.55 26.01 -3.78
CA GLY A 4 -0.18 24.75 -3.76
C GLY A 4 0.76 23.62 -4.20
N MET A 5 0.95 22.63 -3.33
CA MET A 5 1.74 21.44 -3.62
C MET A 5 1.09 20.71 -4.81
N VAL A 6 1.72 20.79 -5.98
CA VAL A 6 1.27 20.03 -7.15
C VAL A 6 1.61 18.56 -6.90
N LEU A 7 0.58 17.77 -6.63
CA LEU A 7 0.61 16.32 -6.54
C LEU A 7 0.90 15.74 -7.93
N VAL A 8 2.16 15.39 -8.19
CA VAL A 8 2.54 14.63 -9.40
C VAL A 8 2.86 13.20 -8.96
N ASN A 9 2.19 12.22 -9.57
CA ASN A 9 2.35 10.78 -9.32
C ASN A 9 1.91 10.31 -7.92
N THR A 10 0.61 10.09 -7.70
CA THR A 10 0.13 9.43 -6.48
C THR A 10 -0.91 8.36 -6.77
N PHE A 11 -0.93 7.33 -5.93
CA PHE A 11 -2.07 6.42 -5.80
C PHE A 11 -2.96 6.84 -4.62
N GLU A 12 -3.07 8.15 -4.39
CA GLU A 12 -3.75 8.73 -3.23
C GLU A 12 -5.19 9.17 -3.53
N GLU A 13 -5.59 9.17 -4.80
CA GLU A 13 -6.97 9.47 -5.19
C GLU A 13 -7.94 8.58 -4.41
N ASN A 14 -9.00 9.20 -3.88
CA ASN A 14 -10.03 8.44 -3.18
C ASN A 14 -10.67 7.47 -4.15
N PHE A 15 -10.61 6.17 -3.84
CA PHE A 15 -11.19 5.13 -4.67
C PHE A 15 -12.19 4.29 -3.88
N GLY A 16 -13.13 3.66 -4.59
CA GLY A 16 -14.14 2.79 -3.99
C GLY A 16 -14.99 3.48 -2.92
N ARG A 17 -15.16 2.81 -1.77
CA ARG A 17 -15.97 3.28 -0.63
C ARG A 17 -15.11 3.42 0.62
N SER A 18 -15.31 4.51 1.34
CA SER A 18 -14.75 4.70 2.68
C SER A 18 -15.24 3.61 3.64
N PHE A 19 -14.45 3.35 4.68
CA PHE A 19 -14.76 2.34 5.67
C PHE A 19 -16.07 2.62 6.42
N ASP A 20 -17.08 1.80 6.12
CA ASP A 20 -18.35 1.69 6.82
C ASP A 20 -18.76 0.22 6.79
N SER A 21 -18.61 -0.48 7.92
CA SER A 21 -18.91 -1.92 8.04
C SER A 21 -20.34 -2.30 7.63
N SER A 22 -21.26 -1.33 7.56
CA SER A 22 -22.66 -1.56 7.19
C SER A 22 -22.96 -1.35 5.69
N LYS A 23 -21.99 -0.88 4.88
CA LYS A 23 -22.24 -0.49 3.49
C LYS A 23 -21.20 -1.01 2.48
N GLY A 24 -21.64 -1.10 1.24
CA GLY A 24 -20.77 -1.26 0.07
C GLY A 24 -20.00 -2.59 0.06
N VAL A 25 -18.69 -2.51 -0.19
CA VAL A 25 -17.81 -3.69 -0.19
C VAL A 25 -17.54 -4.19 1.23
N TRP A 26 -17.53 -3.29 2.21
CA TRP A 26 -17.20 -3.60 3.60
C TRP A 26 -18.25 -4.48 4.27
N SER A 27 -19.54 -4.28 3.96
CA SER A 27 -20.62 -5.14 4.47
C SER A 27 -20.61 -6.57 3.90
N LYS A 28 -19.84 -6.81 2.83
CA LYS A 28 -19.63 -8.16 2.26
C LYS A 28 -18.50 -8.91 2.94
N LEU A 29 -17.68 -8.24 3.75
CA LEU A 29 -16.59 -8.84 4.51
C LEU A 29 -17.11 -9.27 5.88
N SER A 30 -16.53 -10.34 6.44
CA SER A 30 -16.77 -10.62 7.85
C SER A 30 -16.17 -9.50 8.71
N LYS A 31 -16.78 -9.27 9.89
CA LYS A 31 -16.30 -8.26 10.84
C LYS A 31 -14.80 -8.42 11.14
N THR A 32 -14.36 -9.65 11.40
CA THR A 32 -12.95 -9.98 11.66
C THR A 32 -12.04 -9.63 10.48
N VAL A 33 -12.45 -9.89 9.23
CA VAL A 33 -11.64 -9.55 8.05
C VAL A 33 -11.55 -8.04 7.87
N ALA A 34 -12.66 -7.32 8.01
CA ALA A 34 -12.70 -5.86 7.96
C ALA A 34 -11.82 -5.21 9.05
N GLU A 35 -11.89 -5.72 10.29
CA GLU A 35 -11.06 -5.25 11.42
C GLU A 35 -9.56 -5.52 11.16
N ASN A 36 -9.20 -6.71 10.71
CA ASN A 36 -7.82 -7.05 10.38
C ASN A 36 -7.26 -6.15 9.27
N LEU A 37 -8.00 -5.95 8.17
CA LEU A 37 -7.61 -5.05 7.09
C LEU A 37 -7.42 -3.61 7.57
N SER A 38 -8.30 -3.15 8.46
CA SER A 38 -8.18 -1.81 9.04
C SER A 38 -6.90 -1.62 9.85
N ARG A 39 -6.40 -2.70 10.47
CA ARG A 39 -5.20 -2.73 11.31
C ARG A 39 -3.93 -3.13 10.58
N SER A 40 -4.03 -3.65 9.35
CA SER A 40 -2.87 -4.07 8.54
C SER A 40 -2.56 -3.12 7.40
N VAL A 41 -3.53 -2.36 6.90
CA VAL A 41 -3.32 -1.43 5.77
C VAL A 41 -2.88 -0.06 6.28
N VAL A 42 -1.75 0.39 5.75
CA VAL A 42 -1.08 1.66 6.08
C VAL A 42 -0.97 2.55 4.86
N SER A 43 -0.62 3.81 5.06
CA SER A 43 -0.26 4.72 3.99
C SER A 43 1.20 5.15 4.12
N LEU A 44 1.85 5.36 2.97
CA LEU A 44 3.24 5.77 2.88
C LEU A 44 3.36 6.96 1.95
N SER A 45 4.31 7.84 2.23
CA SER A 45 4.76 8.85 1.29
C SER A 45 6.27 8.94 1.28
N SER A 46 6.81 9.43 0.17
CA SER A 46 8.22 9.75 0.06
C SER A 46 8.41 11.23 -0.23
N TYR A 47 9.54 11.79 0.22
CA TYR A 47 9.87 13.21 0.06
C TYR A 47 11.34 13.38 -0.35
N ASN A 48 11.59 14.35 -1.21
CA ASN A 48 12.96 14.79 -1.50
C ASN A 48 13.36 15.91 -0.52
N GLU A 49 14.44 15.71 0.23
CA GLU A 49 14.93 16.71 1.18
C GLU A 49 15.49 17.96 0.49
N HIS A 50 16.10 17.79 -0.69
CA HIS A 50 16.81 18.86 -1.40
C HIS A 50 15.85 19.83 -2.11
N GLU A 51 14.64 19.37 -2.45
CA GLU A 51 13.62 20.16 -3.17
C GLU A 51 12.52 20.71 -2.23
N GLY A 52 12.87 20.99 -0.98
CA GLY A 52 11.99 21.68 -0.02
C GLY A 52 10.75 20.88 0.37
N LYS A 53 10.93 19.73 1.06
CA LYS A 53 9.85 18.84 1.56
C LYS A 53 8.72 18.58 0.55
N THR A 54 9.01 18.66 -0.75
CA THR A 54 8.01 18.37 -1.77
C THR A 54 7.77 16.87 -1.78
N ARG A 55 6.50 16.47 -1.67
CA ARG A 55 6.13 15.06 -1.76
C ARG A 55 6.54 14.50 -3.11
N PHE A 56 7.27 13.40 -3.08
CA PHE A 56 7.70 12.67 -4.26
C PHE A 56 6.63 11.69 -4.72
N PHE A 57 6.08 10.88 -3.80
CA PHE A 57 5.05 9.89 -4.08
C PHE A 57 4.19 9.62 -2.84
N ALA A 58 2.96 9.11 -3.03
CA ALA A 58 2.13 8.54 -1.95
C ALA A 58 1.40 7.29 -2.42
N CYS A 59 1.28 6.31 -1.52
CA CYS A 59 0.59 5.05 -1.77
C CYS A 59 0.12 4.36 -0.49
N SER A 60 -0.57 3.24 -0.67
CA SER A 60 -0.90 2.31 0.40
C SER A 60 0.15 1.21 0.52
N GLY A 61 0.26 0.61 1.69
CA GLY A 61 1.02 -0.61 1.93
C GLY A 61 0.27 -1.53 2.89
N VAL A 62 0.73 -2.77 3.00
CA VAL A 62 0.18 -3.75 3.94
C VAL A 62 1.28 -4.27 4.85
N ILE A 63 1.01 -4.31 6.15
CA ILE A 63 1.90 -4.87 7.14
C ILE A 63 1.89 -6.40 6.98
N ILE A 64 3.07 -6.98 6.79
CA ILE A 64 3.30 -8.42 6.65
C ILE A 64 4.40 -8.85 7.61
N GLU A 65 4.46 -10.15 7.89
CA GLU A 65 5.65 -10.74 8.50
C GLU A 65 6.68 -11.05 7.41
N TRP A 66 7.91 -10.58 7.60
CA TRP A 66 9.03 -10.85 6.70
C TRP A 66 10.30 -11.03 7.52
N LYS A 67 10.97 -12.19 7.36
CA LYS A 67 12.19 -12.56 8.11
C LYS A 67 12.03 -12.41 9.63
N GLY A 68 10.84 -12.70 10.17
CA GLY A 68 10.54 -12.61 11.61
C GLY A 68 10.27 -11.19 12.12
N CYS A 69 10.18 -10.20 11.24
CA CYS A 69 9.86 -8.81 11.60
C CYS A 69 8.56 -8.36 10.94
N SER A 70 7.84 -7.44 11.60
CA SER A 70 6.77 -6.68 10.96
C SER A 70 7.37 -5.69 9.97
N THR A 71 6.99 -5.81 8.70
CA THR A 71 7.45 -4.95 7.60
C THR A 71 6.26 -4.59 6.72
N ILE A 72 6.44 -3.65 5.81
CA ILE A 72 5.39 -3.18 4.90
C ILE A 72 5.72 -3.65 3.49
N LEU A 73 4.81 -4.39 2.89
CA LEU A 73 4.79 -4.67 1.46
C LEU A 73 4.06 -3.51 0.75
N THR A 74 4.73 -2.90 -0.22
CA THR A 74 4.20 -1.77 -0.98
C THR A 74 4.71 -1.77 -2.42
N SER A 75 4.30 -0.76 -3.18
CA SER A 75 4.74 -0.52 -4.55
C SER A 75 6.14 0.12 -4.59
N ALA A 76 7.01 -0.34 -5.50
CA ALA A 76 8.32 0.28 -5.71
C ALA A 76 8.22 1.69 -6.34
N SER A 77 7.05 2.07 -6.86
CA SER A 77 6.75 3.45 -7.30
C SER A 77 7.00 4.47 -6.18
N LEU A 78 6.93 4.06 -4.91
CA LEU A 78 7.25 4.91 -3.76
C LEU A 78 8.65 5.56 -3.86
N VAL A 79 9.61 4.88 -4.50
CA VAL A 79 11.01 5.33 -4.59
C VAL A 79 11.56 5.33 -6.01
N ARG A 80 10.74 5.02 -7.02
CA ARG A 80 11.19 4.91 -8.41
C ARG A 80 11.55 6.28 -8.97
N ASN A 81 12.71 6.41 -9.62
CA ASN A 81 13.13 7.65 -10.25
C ASN A 81 12.14 8.07 -11.35
N ARG A 82 11.85 9.38 -11.44
CA ARG A 82 10.83 9.93 -12.36
C ARG A 82 11.27 9.93 -13.83
N PHE A 83 12.57 9.94 -14.09
CA PHE A 83 13.16 10.06 -15.42
C PHE A 83 13.77 8.75 -15.93
N ASP A 84 14.18 7.86 -15.02
CA ASP A 84 14.73 6.55 -15.31
C ASP A 84 14.01 5.47 -14.50
N GLU A 85 13.00 4.84 -15.09
CA GLU A 85 12.17 3.82 -14.43
C GLU A 85 12.95 2.58 -13.95
N LYS A 86 14.21 2.41 -14.40
CA LYS A 86 15.10 1.32 -13.99
C LYS A 86 15.93 1.65 -12.76
N LYS A 87 15.79 2.86 -12.21
CA LYS A 87 16.50 3.34 -11.02
C LYS A 87 15.53 3.79 -9.93
N ILE A 88 16.07 3.87 -8.72
CA ILE A 88 15.41 4.56 -7.61
C ILE A 88 15.89 6.01 -7.57
N GLU A 89 15.05 6.88 -7.02
CA GLU A 89 15.46 8.23 -6.65
C GLU A 89 16.28 8.16 -5.36
N GLU A 90 17.44 8.82 -5.37
CA GLU A 90 18.32 8.85 -4.21
C GLU A 90 17.85 9.89 -3.18
N ASN A 91 18.23 9.72 -1.92
CA ASN A 91 17.94 10.68 -0.83
C ASN A 91 16.44 10.95 -0.57
N LEU A 92 15.58 9.99 -0.90
CA LEU A 92 14.18 10.04 -0.47
C LEU A 92 14.03 9.61 0.99
N LYS A 93 13.29 10.41 1.75
CA LYS A 93 12.77 10.00 3.05
C LYS A 93 11.41 9.36 2.90
N ILE A 94 11.15 8.27 3.61
CA ILE A 94 9.87 7.57 3.60
C ILE A 94 9.16 7.83 4.94
N ASP A 95 7.97 8.41 4.88
CA ASP A 95 7.07 8.51 6.02
C ASP A 95 6.01 7.42 5.94
N VAL A 96 5.76 6.77 7.07
CA VAL A 96 4.72 5.77 7.24
C VAL A 96 3.67 6.32 8.19
N LEU A 97 2.41 6.32 7.76
CA LEU A 97 1.26 6.62 8.61
C LEU A 97 0.56 5.31 8.98
N LEU A 98 0.70 4.94 10.25
CA LEU A 98 0.13 3.71 10.82
C LEU A 98 -1.40 3.82 11.00
N PRO A 99 -2.11 2.69 11.22
CA PRO A 99 -3.57 2.71 11.33
C PRO A 99 -4.09 3.54 12.52
N ASN A 100 -3.28 3.63 13.58
CA ASN A 100 -3.54 4.47 14.75
C ASN A 100 -3.17 5.96 14.52
N LYS A 101 -2.87 6.34 13.28
CA LYS A 101 -2.47 7.69 12.85
C LYS A 101 -1.12 8.16 13.39
N LEU A 102 -0.34 7.28 14.03
CA LEU A 102 1.04 7.59 14.38
C LEU A 102 1.88 7.61 13.11
N ARG A 103 2.73 8.64 13.00
CA ARG A 103 3.71 8.78 11.93
C ARG A 103 5.05 8.25 12.40
N THR A 104 5.71 7.46 11.56
CA THR A 104 7.05 6.92 11.80
C THR A 104 7.87 6.93 10.51
N GLU A 105 9.19 6.92 10.65
CA GLU A 105 10.09 6.83 9.51
C GLU A 105 10.17 5.38 9.00
N GLY A 106 10.09 5.24 7.69
CA GLY A 106 10.29 3.97 6.99
C GLY A 106 11.70 3.86 6.42
N THR A 107 12.25 2.65 6.38
CA THR A 107 13.52 2.36 5.71
C THR A 107 13.29 1.34 4.60
N LEU A 108 13.77 1.65 3.39
CA LEU A 108 13.69 0.74 2.26
C LEU A 108 14.67 -0.43 2.46
N GLU A 109 14.15 -1.64 2.66
CA GLU A 109 14.95 -2.84 2.90
C GLU A 109 15.26 -3.59 1.59
N HIS A 110 14.23 -3.75 0.75
CA HIS A 110 14.32 -4.48 -0.50
C HIS A 110 13.36 -3.88 -1.52
N TYR A 111 13.69 -4.01 -2.81
CA TYR A 111 12.78 -3.65 -3.88
C TYR A 111 13.07 -4.45 -5.15
N ASN A 112 12.06 -4.51 -6.01
CA ASN A 112 12.18 -5.00 -7.37
C ASN A 112 11.38 -4.07 -8.30
N LEU A 113 12.10 -3.30 -9.12
CA LEU A 113 11.50 -2.35 -10.05
C LEU A 113 10.78 -3.02 -11.23
N HIS A 114 11.15 -4.25 -11.57
CA HIS A 114 10.46 -5.00 -12.63
C HIS A 114 9.04 -5.38 -12.19
N TYR A 115 8.88 -5.97 -11.00
CA TYR A 115 7.56 -6.33 -10.45
C TYR A 115 6.84 -5.18 -9.74
N ASN A 116 7.50 -4.03 -9.60
CA ASN A 116 7.01 -2.87 -8.87
C ASN A 116 6.68 -3.14 -7.40
N VAL A 117 7.54 -3.87 -6.70
CA VAL A 117 7.36 -4.26 -5.29
C VAL A 117 8.49 -3.71 -4.43
N ALA A 118 8.17 -3.22 -3.24
CA ALA A 118 9.13 -2.80 -2.23
C ALA A 118 8.75 -3.32 -0.84
N ILE A 119 9.76 -3.57 -0.02
CA ILE A 119 9.67 -3.89 1.40
C ILE A 119 10.23 -2.71 2.19
N VAL A 120 9.43 -2.16 3.08
CA VAL A 120 9.79 -1.04 3.94
C VAL A 120 9.72 -1.50 5.40
N SER A 121 10.83 -1.43 6.13
CA SER A 121 10.81 -1.58 7.57
C SER A 121 10.37 -0.27 8.23
N PHE A 122 9.84 -0.36 9.44
CA PHE A 122 9.39 0.80 10.19
C PHE A 122 9.56 0.53 11.69
N LYS A 123 9.72 1.60 12.48
CA LYS A 123 9.68 1.50 13.93
C LYS A 123 8.24 1.72 14.38
N GLY A 124 7.58 0.66 14.82
CA GLY A 124 6.22 0.72 15.33
C GLY A 124 6.07 -0.10 16.60
N PHE A 125 5.37 0.46 17.57
CA PHE A 125 4.83 -0.26 18.72
C PHE A 125 3.31 -0.14 18.65
N GLY A 126 2.58 -1.24 18.83
CA GLY A 126 1.13 -1.18 18.98
C GLY A 126 0.36 -2.33 18.33
N ASP A 127 -0.97 -2.17 18.37
CA ASP A 127 -1.96 -3.18 18.03
C ASP A 127 -2.23 -3.22 16.50
N HIS A 128 -1.18 -3.47 15.70
CA HIS A 128 -1.32 -3.70 14.26
C HIS A 128 -1.45 -5.18 13.95
N SER A 129 -2.08 -5.50 12.82
CA SER A 129 -2.25 -6.88 12.36
C SER A 129 -1.34 -7.15 11.16
N THR A 130 -0.68 -8.31 11.14
CA THR A 130 0.07 -8.78 9.96
C THR A 130 -0.89 -9.51 9.01
N ALA A 131 -0.89 -9.12 7.74
CA ALA A 131 -1.58 -9.87 6.71
C ALA A 131 -0.81 -11.17 6.42
N ASN A 132 -1.55 -12.28 6.34
CA ASN A 132 -0.99 -13.56 5.95
C ASN A 132 -0.84 -13.62 4.41
N ILE A 133 0.41 -13.72 3.95
CA ILE A 133 0.76 -13.87 2.53
C ILE A 133 1.26 -15.28 2.18
N HIS A 134 1.34 -16.18 3.18
CA HIS A 134 1.86 -17.53 3.05
C HIS A 134 0.77 -18.57 2.79
N ASP A 135 -0.50 -18.23 3.00
CA ASP A 135 -1.61 -19.12 2.69
C ASP A 135 -1.82 -19.24 1.17
N ARG A 136 -1.15 -20.24 0.59
CA ARG A 136 -1.33 -20.70 -0.80
C ARG A 136 -2.52 -21.66 -0.93
N GLY A 137 -3.47 -21.65 0.02
CA GLY A 137 -4.70 -22.40 -0.10
C GLY A 137 -5.34 -22.16 -1.47
N ALA A 138 -5.96 -23.20 -2.04
CA ALA A 138 -6.68 -23.09 -3.29
C ALA A 138 -7.63 -21.88 -3.19
N ILE A 139 -7.44 -20.86 -4.04
CA ILE A 139 -8.30 -19.68 -4.04
C ILE A 139 -9.72 -20.14 -4.38
N ARG A 140 -10.54 -20.34 -3.34
CA ARG A 140 -11.89 -20.93 -3.45
C ARG A 140 -12.91 -19.95 -4.03
N SER A 141 -12.55 -18.68 -4.14
CA SER A 141 -13.39 -17.60 -4.61
C SER A 141 -12.58 -16.67 -5.48
N SER A 142 -13.11 -16.33 -6.65
CA SER A 142 -12.52 -15.28 -7.50
C SER A 142 -12.82 -13.88 -6.98
N ARG A 143 -13.75 -13.69 -6.03
CA ARG A 143 -14.04 -12.37 -5.45
C ARG A 143 -12.89 -11.89 -4.57
N VAL A 144 -12.44 -10.67 -4.83
CA VAL A 144 -11.35 -10.02 -4.10
C VAL A 144 -11.72 -8.58 -3.77
N VAL A 145 -10.97 -7.98 -2.86
CA VAL A 145 -11.08 -6.57 -2.51
C VAL A 145 -9.72 -5.92 -2.64
N ALA A 146 -9.68 -4.72 -3.22
CA ALA A 146 -8.52 -3.84 -3.12
C ALA A 146 -8.79 -2.87 -1.99
N VAL A 147 -7.85 -2.79 -1.05
CA VAL A 147 -7.95 -1.96 0.14
C VAL A 147 -6.75 -1.02 0.17
N GLY A 148 -7.02 0.26 0.43
CA GLY A 148 -5.99 1.28 0.52
C GLY A 148 -6.29 2.26 1.64
N ARG A 149 -5.28 3.01 2.02
CA ARG A 149 -5.37 4.10 2.98
C ARG A 149 -4.79 5.35 2.34
N CYS A 150 -5.55 6.44 2.39
CA CYS A 150 -5.10 7.76 1.95
C CYS A 150 -4.02 8.29 2.92
N PHE A 151 -2.99 8.97 2.42
CA PHE A 151 -1.91 9.46 3.27
C PHE A 151 -2.32 10.72 4.04
N GLU A 152 -2.88 11.73 3.36
CA GLU A 152 -3.31 12.99 4.02
C GLU A 152 -4.47 12.77 5.01
N SER A 153 -5.52 12.05 4.59
CA SER A 153 -6.74 11.90 5.41
C SER A 153 -6.72 10.70 6.35
N SER A 154 -5.76 9.77 6.17
CA SER A 154 -5.75 8.45 6.80
C SER A 154 -7.02 7.61 6.52
N MET A 155 -7.85 8.01 5.56
CA MET A 155 -9.10 7.32 5.25
C MET A 155 -8.84 5.94 4.68
N LEU A 156 -9.43 4.91 5.30
CA LEU A 156 -9.43 3.54 4.78
C LEU A 156 -10.52 3.40 3.72
N MET A 157 -10.16 2.83 2.59
CA MET A 157 -10.97 2.75 1.39
C MET A 157 -10.90 1.34 0.81
N ALA A 158 -11.99 0.89 0.19
CA ALA A 158 -11.96 -0.37 -0.53
C ALA A 158 -12.91 -0.39 -1.73
N THR A 159 -12.54 -1.20 -2.70
CA THR A 159 -13.35 -1.55 -3.87
C THR A 159 -13.37 -3.07 -4.03
N GLY A 160 -14.49 -3.59 -4.54
CA GLY A 160 -14.68 -5.02 -4.75
C GLY A 160 -14.50 -5.39 -6.22
N GLY A 161 -13.94 -6.56 -6.48
CA GLY A 161 -13.72 -7.04 -7.84
C GLY A 161 -13.56 -8.54 -7.90
N ILE A 162 -13.06 -8.99 -9.04
CA ILE A 162 -12.81 -10.40 -9.33
C ILE A 162 -11.34 -10.55 -9.72
N CYS A 163 -10.64 -11.51 -9.12
CA CYS A 163 -9.32 -11.95 -9.55
C CYS A 163 -9.47 -12.65 -10.89
N THR A 164 -8.83 -12.11 -11.92
CA THR A 164 -8.93 -12.66 -13.25
C THR A 164 -8.04 -13.90 -13.37
N SER A 165 -8.47 -14.86 -14.18
CA SER A 165 -7.64 -16.01 -14.55
C SER A 165 -6.57 -15.65 -15.60
N CYS A 166 -6.48 -14.37 -15.98
CA CYS A 166 -5.48 -13.91 -16.93
C CYS A 166 -4.10 -14.07 -16.31
N LEU A 167 -3.18 -14.67 -17.06
CA LEU A 167 -1.78 -14.72 -16.68
C LEU A 167 -1.26 -13.30 -16.49
N SER A 168 -0.47 -13.11 -15.44
CA SER A 168 0.29 -11.89 -15.25
C SER A 168 1.12 -11.60 -16.50
N ARG A 169 1.30 -10.32 -16.88
CA ARG A 169 2.29 -9.97 -17.91
C ARG A 169 3.73 -10.22 -17.45
N PHE A 170 3.88 -10.45 -16.14
CA PHE A 170 5.13 -10.79 -15.49
C PHE A 170 5.33 -12.30 -15.50
N ASP A 171 6.58 -12.73 -15.53
CA ASP A 171 7.04 -14.11 -15.44
C ASP A 171 6.90 -14.72 -14.03
N CYS A 172 5.85 -14.36 -13.30
CA CYS A 172 5.63 -14.73 -11.91
C CYS A 172 4.16 -15.10 -11.65
N ASP A 173 3.91 -16.39 -11.40
CA ASP A 173 2.59 -16.96 -11.10
C ASP A 173 1.99 -16.49 -9.77
N ALA A 174 2.81 -15.88 -8.91
CA ALA A 174 2.35 -15.31 -7.65
C ALA A 174 1.63 -13.95 -7.85
N ILE A 175 1.85 -13.29 -8.99
CA ILE A 175 1.20 -12.01 -9.31
C ILE A 175 -0.07 -12.29 -10.10
N ARG A 176 -1.18 -11.65 -9.70
CA ARG A 176 -2.48 -11.80 -10.36
C ARG A 176 -3.13 -10.46 -10.59
N TYR A 177 -3.97 -10.39 -11.62
CA TYR A 177 -4.78 -9.21 -11.89
C TYR A 177 -6.16 -9.34 -11.25
N SER A 178 -6.77 -8.20 -11.01
CA SER A 178 -8.17 -8.12 -10.57
C SER A 178 -8.88 -6.97 -11.26
N THR A 179 -10.20 -7.03 -11.25
CA THR A 179 -11.08 -5.96 -11.75
C THR A 179 -11.42 -4.92 -10.68
N CYS A 180 -10.66 -4.87 -9.58
CA CYS A 180 -10.82 -3.83 -8.57
C CYS A 180 -10.41 -2.48 -9.17
N ILE A 181 -11.38 -1.56 -9.28
CA ILE A 181 -11.22 -0.19 -9.77
C ILE A 181 -11.53 0.78 -8.64
#